data_AF-W4VN53-F1
#
_entry.id   AF-W4VN53-F1
#
_cell.length_a   1.000
_cell.length_b   1.000
_cell.length_c   1.000
_cell.angle_alpha   90.00
_cell.angle_beta   90.00
_cell.angle_gamma   90.00
#
_symmetry.space_group_name_H-M   'P 1'
#
loop_
_entity.id
_entity.type
_entity.pdbx_description
1 polymer ?
#
loop_
_entity_poly.entity_id
_entity_poly.type
_entity_poly.pdbx_seq_one_letter_code
_entity_poly.pdbx_strand_id
1 'polypeptide(L)'
;MLVLSAGGVATAGIVKDSAAIVIGAMVIAPPLIGPFTALSFAATLGDYKLMKNSAMTSLYGLAIPIGIAIIFGFIFPLPINSDEFFARTNIELMDIVVALAAGTAGAMSFAKRVSEALVGVMVSVALLPPAVVLGMMLCALEFEQALTPPLLLLLVNISAILCSAIIVFWTSRIQPINWSEIQVANTSKTYSLIAVSIVIVILAVLIFIIQF
;
A
#
# COMPACT_ATOMS: atom_id res chain seq x y z
N MET A 1 -2.93 17.15 0.39
CA MET A 1 -4.35 17.58 0.32
C MET A 1 -5.28 16.44 -0.10
N LEU A 2 -5.09 15.82 -1.27
CA LEU A 2 -5.95 14.70 -1.74
C LEU A 2 -5.99 13.49 -0.78
N VAL A 3 -4.85 13.10 -0.20
CA VAL A 3 -4.77 12.01 0.79
C VAL A 3 -5.54 12.35 2.07
N LEU A 4 -5.57 13.64 2.47
CA LEU A 4 -6.32 14.09 3.64
C LEU A 4 -7.83 13.96 3.38
N SER A 5 -8.30 14.45 2.23
CA SER A 5 -9.71 14.31 1.85
C SER A 5 -10.11 12.85 1.67
N ALA A 6 -9.27 12.03 1.01
CA ALA A 6 -9.55 10.62 0.80
C ALA A 6 -9.62 9.85 2.13
N GLY A 7 -8.70 10.12 3.07
CA GLY A 7 -8.74 9.54 4.41
C GLY A 7 -10.05 9.87 5.15
N GLY A 8 -10.45 11.15 5.16
CA GLY A 8 -11.71 11.55 5.80
C GLY A 8 -12.96 10.92 5.17
N VAL A 9 -13.02 10.88 3.82
CA VAL A 9 -14.16 10.26 3.10
C VAL A 9 -14.17 8.74 3.31
N ALA A 10 -13.01 8.08 3.30
CA ALA A 10 -12.92 6.65 3.56
C ALA A 10 -13.38 6.32 4.99
N THR A 11 -12.92 7.06 5.99
CA THR A 11 -13.38 6.86 7.38
C THR A 11 -14.88 7.09 7.51
N ALA A 12 -15.42 8.14 6.91
CA ALA A 12 -16.86 8.37 6.91
C ALA A 12 -17.64 7.25 6.19
N GLY A 13 -17.08 6.67 5.13
CA GLY A 13 -17.66 5.53 4.42
C GLY A 13 -17.72 4.28 5.28
N ILE A 14 -16.65 3.97 6.03
CA ILE A 14 -16.61 2.82 6.94
C ILE A 14 -17.55 3.03 8.13
N VAL A 15 -17.58 4.22 8.74
CA VAL A 15 -18.51 4.54 9.83
C VAL A 15 -19.97 4.45 9.40
N LYS A 16 -20.28 4.78 8.14
CA LYS A 16 -21.63 4.66 7.56
C LYS A 16 -21.94 3.30 6.94
N ASP A 17 -21.01 2.35 6.99
CA ASP A 17 -21.14 1.04 6.34
C ASP A 17 -21.53 1.15 4.86
N SER A 18 -20.85 2.05 4.12
CA SER A 18 -21.17 2.37 2.74
C SER A 18 -20.00 2.10 1.81
N ALA A 19 -20.03 0.92 1.17
CA ALA A 19 -19.07 0.52 0.15
C ALA A 19 -18.94 1.56 -0.98
N ALA A 20 -20.03 2.21 -1.38
CA ALA A 20 -20.02 3.24 -2.42
C ALA A 20 -19.16 4.46 -2.04
N ILE A 21 -19.22 4.92 -0.79
CA ILE A 21 -18.43 6.05 -0.29
C ILE A 21 -16.96 5.64 -0.17
N VAL A 22 -16.70 4.42 0.31
CA VAL A 22 -15.35 3.85 0.41
C VAL A 22 -14.70 3.74 -0.97
N ILE A 23 -15.41 3.23 -1.97
CA ILE A 23 -14.94 3.19 -3.37
C ILE A 23 -14.70 4.60 -3.91
N GLY A 24 -15.59 5.55 -3.63
CA GLY A 24 -15.40 6.96 -3.99
C GLY A 24 -14.12 7.55 -3.39
N ALA A 25 -13.80 7.21 -2.15
CA ALA A 25 -12.56 7.63 -1.50
C ALA A 25 -11.31 7.04 -2.18
N MET A 26 -11.35 5.77 -2.59
CA MET A 26 -10.25 5.13 -3.33
C MET A 26 -9.95 5.84 -4.65
N VAL A 27 -11.00 6.31 -5.36
CA VAL A 27 -10.88 7.06 -6.63
C VAL A 27 -10.25 8.44 -6.42
N ILE A 28 -10.39 9.04 -5.24
CA ILE A 28 -9.75 10.33 -4.87
C ILE A 28 -8.29 10.13 -4.41
N ALA A 29 -7.94 8.90 -4.02
CA ALA A 29 -6.64 8.54 -3.50
C ALA A 29 -5.56 8.01 -4.49
N PRO A 30 -5.57 8.27 -5.82
CA PRO A 30 -4.47 7.86 -6.73
C PRO A 30 -3.05 8.22 -6.26
N PRO A 31 -2.80 9.32 -5.50
CA PRO A 31 -1.44 9.67 -5.08
C PRO A 31 -0.71 8.61 -4.26
N LEU A 32 -1.40 7.63 -3.68
CA LEU A 32 -0.75 6.56 -2.93
C LEU A 32 0.14 5.68 -3.82
N ILE A 33 -0.12 5.57 -5.13
CA ILE A 33 0.66 4.69 -6.02
C ILE A 33 2.11 5.15 -6.22
N GLY A 34 2.35 6.46 -6.26
CA GLY A 34 3.64 7.05 -6.58
C GLY A 34 4.75 6.60 -5.64
N PRO A 35 4.60 6.75 -4.31
CA PRO A 35 5.60 6.33 -3.34
C PRO A 35 5.95 4.83 -3.39
N PHE A 36 4.95 3.94 -3.52
CA PHE A 36 5.21 2.49 -3.59
C PHE A 36 5.86 2.07 -4.91
N THR A 37 5.48 2.73 -6.02
CA THR A 37 6.10 2.52 -7.34
C THR A 37 7.56 2.98 -7.32
N ALA A 38 7.83 4.16 -6.75
CA ALA A 38 9.18 4.69 -6.58
C ALA A 38 10.03 3.83 -5.63
N LEU A 39 9.42 3.27 -4.58
CA LEU A 39 10.08 2.35 -3.66
C LEU A 39 10.46 1.04 -4.36
N SER A 40 9.54 0.46 -5.14
CA SER A 40 9.79 -0.75 -5.94
C SER A 40 10.87 -0.52 -6.99
N PHE A 41 10.83 0.63 -7.66
CA PHE A 41 11.84 1.03 -8.63
C PHE A 41 13.21 1.18 -7.96
N ALA A 42 13.30 1.94 -6.86
CA ALA A 42 14.53 2.11 -6.10
C ALA A 42 15.10 0.78 -5.59
N ALA A 43 14.24 -0.15 -5.14
CA ALA A 43 14.62 -1.50 -4.76
C ALA A 43 15.20 -2.28 -5.95
N THR A 44 14.61 -2.18 -7.15
CA THR A 44 15.16 -2.84 -8.35
C THR A 44 16.51 -2.29 -8.79
N LEU A 45 16.73 -0.97 -8.64
CA LEU A 45 18.02 -0.34 -8.95
C LEU A 45 19.05 -0.58 -7.84
N GLY A 46 18.62 -0.72 -6.59
CA GLY A 46 19.52 -0.74 -5.43
C GLY A 46 20.06 0.65 -5.10
N ASP A 47 19.28 1.70 -5.38
CA ASP A 47 19.57 3.07 -4.94
C ASP A 47 19.07 3.25 -3.50
N TYR A 48 19.99 3.17 -2.55
CA TYR A 48 19.67 3.28 -1.13
C TYR A 48 19.07 4.65 -0.74
N LYS A 49 19.53 5.74 -1.37
CA LYS A 49 19.06 7.10 -1.04
C LYS A 49 17.62 7.28 -1.51
N LEU A 50 17.34 6.85 -2.74
CA LEU A 50 15.98 6.86 -3.28
C LEU A 50 15.07 5.90 -2.52
N MET A 51 15.56 4.71 -2.16
CA MET A 51 14.79 3.73 -1.38
C MET A 51 14.40 4.29 -0.01
N LYS A 52 15.33 4.94 0.71
CA LYS A 52 15.04 5.57 2.00
C LYS A 52 14.02 6.70 1.85
N ASN A 53 14.20 7.57 0.87
CA ASN A 53 13.28 8.69 0.65
C ASN A 53 11.88 8.20 0.27
N SER A 54 11.77 7.24 -0.66
CA SER A 54 10.50 6.66 -1.08
C SER A 54 9.83 5.86 0.04
N ALA A 55 10.59 5.18 0.89
CA ALA A 55 10.06 4.50 2.07
C ALA A 55 9.45 5.49 3.05
N MET A 56 10.14 6.61 3.34
CA MET A 56 9.60 7.67 4.19
C MET A 56 8.33 8.28 3.57
N THR A 57 8.33 8.59 2.28
CA THR A 57 7.15 9.13 1.60
C THR A 57 5.98 8.14 1.60
N SER A 58 6.24 6.85 1.42
CA SER A 58 5.22 5.79 1.49
C SER A 58 4.62 5.70 2.90
N LEU A 59 5.49 5.80 3.91
CA LEU A 59 5.07 5.81 5.31
C LEU A 59 4.21 7.03 5.63
N TYR A 60 4.57 8.23 5.18
CA TYR A 60 3.70 9.41 5.31
C TYR A 60 2.37 9.25 4.56
N GLY A 61 2.40 8.64 3.37
CA GLY A 61 1.21 8.36 2.56
C GLY A 61 0.18 7.48 3.29
N LEU A 62 0.64 6.53 4.11
CA LEU A 62 -0.21 5.69 4.96
C LEU A 62 -0.51 6.31 6.33
N ALA A 63 0.47 6.99 6.93
CA ALA A 63 0.32 7.59 8.27
C ALA A 63 -0.76 8.67 8.31
N ILE A 64 -0.92 9.43 7.22
CA ILE A 64 -1.96 10.47 7.13
C ILE A 64 -3.39 9.87 7.23
N PRO A 65 -3.83 8.93 6.37
CA PRO A 65 -5.16 8.36 6.47
C PRO A 65 -5.35 7.56 7.78
N ILE A 66 -4.32 6.87 8.28
CA ILE A 66 -4.34 6.21 9.58
C ILE A 66 -4.60 7.25 10.70
N GLY A 67 -3.87 8.35 10.71
CA GLY A 67 -4.02 9.42 11.71
C GLY A 67 -5.42 10.05 11.68
N ILE A 68 -5.98 10.25 10.50
CA ILE A 68 -7.37 10.73 10.36
C ILE A 68 -8.34 9.70 10.94
N ALA A 69 -8.17 8.43 10.61
CA ALA A 69 -9.01 7.35 11.12
C ALA A 69 -8.95 7.23 12.65
N ILE A 70 -7.78 7.43 13.27
CA ILE A 70 -7.62 7.48 14.72
C ILE A 70 -8.43 8.66 15.31
N ILE A 71 -8.29 9.86 14.76
CA ILE A 71 -9.01 11.06 15.25
C ILE A 71 -10.53 10.83 15.15
N PHE A 72 -11.00 10.27 14.05
CA PHE A 72 -12.41 9.94 13.86
C PHE A 72 -12.88 8.82 14.80
N GLY A 73 -12.04 7.82 15.10
CA GLY A 73 -12.33 6.76 16.06
C GLY A 73 -12.53 7.27 17.49
N PHE A 74 -11.95 8.42 17.86
CA PHE A 74 -12.23 9.08 19.14
C PHE A 74 -13.59 9.81 19.15
N ILE A 75 -14.08 10.23 17.99
CA ILE A 75 -15.31 11.01 17.85
C ILE A 75 -16.52 10.10 17.62
N PHE A 76 -16.33 9.01 16.87
CA PHE A 76 -17.37 8.07 16.47
C PHE A 76 -17.08 6.67 17.04
N PRO A 77 -18.09 5.96 17.57
CA PRO A 77 -17.91 4.60 18.04
C PRO A 77 -17.48 3.69 16.88
N LEU A 78 -16.69 2.67 17.21
CA LEU A 78 -16.27 1.66 16.24
C LEU A 78 -17.50 0.99 15.61
N PRO A 79 -17.56 0.89 14.29
CA PRO A 79 -18.66 0.23 13.60
C PRO A 79 -18.45 -1.29 13.65
N ILE A 80 -18.52 -1.86 14.86
CA ILE A 80 -18.32 -3.30 15.14
C ILE A 80 -19.43 -4.15 14.48
N ASN A 81 -20.53 -3.54 14.02
CA ASN A 81 -21.61 -4.22 13.29
C ASN A 81 -21.60 -3.92 11.78
N SER A 82 -20.56 -3.25 11.24
CA SER A 82 -20.45 -2.93 9.82
C SER A 82 -19.82 -4.08 9.06
N ASP A 83 -20.47 -4.48 7.95
CA ASP A 83 -19.94 -5.49 7.04
C ASP A 83 -18.65 -5.01 6.37
N GLU A 84 -18.55 -3.72 6.03
CA GLU A 84 -17.34 -3.15 5.43
C GLU A 84 -16.16 -3.12 6.41
N PHE A 85 -16.42 -2.98 7.71
CA PHE A 85 -15.37 -3.06 8.74
C PHE A 85 -14.87 -4.51 8.88
N PHE A 86 -15.78 -5.49 8.96
CA PHE A 86 -15.42 -6.92 9.06
C PHE A 86 -14.74 -7.47 7.80
N ALA A 87 -15.13 -6.99 6.62
CA ALA A 87 -14.52 -7.38 5.36
C ALA A 87 -13.03 -7.00 5.27
N ARG A 88 -12.52 -6.16 6.17
CA ARG A 88 -11.09 -5.77 6.25
C ARG A 88 -10.37 -6.33 7.47
N THR A 89 -11.07 -7.12 8.29
CA THR A 89 -10.49 -7.89 9.39
C THR A 89 -10.44 -9.40 9.08
N ASN A 90 -11.10 -9.86 8.03
CA ASN A 90 -10.87 -11.20 7.48
C ASN A 90 -9.87 -11.12 6.33
N ILE A 91 -8.83 -11.94 6.39
CA ILE A 91 -7.79 -11.99 5.37
C ILE A 91 -8.03 -13.21 4.50
N GLU A 92 -8.25 -12.98 3.21
CA GLU A 92 -8.41 -14.05 2.24
C GLU A 92 -7.19 -14.16 1.31
N LEU A 93 -6.91 -15.37 0.84
CA LEU A 93 -5.87 -15.57 -0.17
C LEU A 93 -6.16 -14.79 -1.47
N MET A 94 -7.43 -14.50 -1.74
CA MET A 94 -7.85 -13.70 -2.89
C MET A 94 -7.40 -12.25 -2.79
N ASP A 95 -7.29 -11.68 -1.58
CA ASP A 95 -6.77 -10.32 -1.40
C ASP A 95 -5.33 -10.20 -1.88
N ILE A 96 -4.52 -11.25 -1.68
CA ILE A 96 -3.13 -11.32 -2.14
C ILE A 96 -3.08 -11.32 -3.68
N VAL A 97 -3.96 -12.08 -4.32
CA VAL A 97 -4.06 -12.12 -5.78
C VAL A 97 -4.44 -10.74 -6.34
N VAL A 98 -5.39 -10.06 -5.71
CA VAL A 98 -5.80 -8.70 -6.08
C VAL A 98 -4.64 -7.71 -5.87
N ALA A 99 -3.90 -7.81 -4.76
CA ALA A 99 -2.75 -6.94 -4.48
C ALA A 99 -1.60 -7.16 -5.48
N LEU A 100 -1.30 -8.41 -5.85
CA LEU A 100 -0.34 -8.75 -6.90
C LEU A 100 -0.78 -8.18 -8.26
N ALA A 101 -2.06 -8.33 -8.61
CA ALA A 101 -2.62 -7.78 -9.85
C ALA A 101 -2.55 -6.24 -9.87
N ALA A 102 -2.87 -5.58 -8.76
CA ALA A 102 -2.78 -4.12 -8.63
C ALA A 102 -1.34 -3.63 -8.76
N GLY A 103 -0.38 -4.30 -8.12
CA GLY A 103 1.04 -3.93 -8.22
C GLY A 103 1.63 -4.18 -9.60
N THR A 104 1.28 -5.29 -10.27
CA THR A 104 1.69 -5.51 -11.67
C THR A 104 1.11 -4.44 -12.61
N ALA A 105 -0.18 -4.11 -12.47
CA ALA A 105 -0.81 -3.04 -13.23
C ALA A 105 -0.12 -1.70 -12.95
N GLY A 106 0.19 -1.40 -11.68
CA GLY A 106 0.92 -0.21 -11.23
C GLY A 106 2.25 -0.03 -11.93
N ALA A 107 3.09 -1.06 -11.84
CA ALA A 107 4.40 -1.05 -12.47
C ALA A 107 4.33 -1.01 -13.99
N MET A 108 3.39 -1.71 -14.62
CA MET A 108 3.21 -1.65 -16.08
C MET A 108 2.73 -0.29 -16.54
N SER A 109 1.82 0.36 -15.81
CA SER A 109 1.34 1.71 -16.15
C SER A 109 2.48 2.72 -16.09
N PHE A 110 3.32 2.63 -15.05
CA PHE A 110 4.51 3.44 -14.91
C PHE A 110 5.49 3.19 -16.06
N ALA A 111 5.77 1.92 -16.37
CA ALA A 111 6.68 1.52 -17.44
C ALA A 111 6.23 2.00 -18.82
N LYS A 112 4.92 1.91 -19.10
CA LYS A 112 4.32 2.24 -20.40
C LYS A 112 3.79 3.68 -20.48
N ARG A 113 3.98 4.50 -19.44
CA ARG A 113 3.45 5.88 -19.33
C ARG A 113 1.94 5.98 -19.63
N VAL A 114 1.19 4.96 -19.18
CA VAL A 114 -0.27 4.90 -19.29
C VAL A 114 -0.89 5.68 -18.12
N SER A 115 -2.16 6.08 -18.25
CA SER A 115 -2.90 6.86 -17.25
C SER A 115 -2.71 6.33 -15.83
N GLU A 116 -1.90 7.04 -15.04
CA GLU A 116 -1.63 6.73 -13.63
C GLU A 116 -2.90 6.80 -12.77
N ALA A 117 -3.92 7.55 -13.22
CA ALA A 117 -5.18 7.70 -12.51
C ALA A 117 -5.95 6.38 -12.39
N LEU A 118 -6.12 5.63 -13.50
CA LEU A 118 -6.90 4.38 -13.52
C LEU A 118 -6.26 3.30 -12.64
N VAL A 119 -4.94 3.21 -12.70
CA VAL A 119 -4.19 2.21 -11.94
C VAL A 119 -3.99 2.62 -10.49
N GLY A 120 -3.87 3.93 -10.24
CA GLY A 120 -3.88 4.51 -8.90
C GLY A 120 -5.11 4.10 -8.10
N VAL A 121 -6.30 4.02 -8.72
CA VAL A 121 -7.51 3.53 -8.04
C VAL A 121 -7.32 2.09 -7.56
N MET A 122 -6.83 1.18 -8.40
CA MET A 122 -6.67 -0.23 -8.03
C MET A 122 -5.68 -0.44 -6.88
N VAL A 123 -4.58 0.31 -6.87
CA VAL A 123 -3.60 0.25 -5.78
C VAL A 123 -4.17 0.86 -4.50
N SER A 124 -4.93 1.95 -4.61
CA SER A 124 -5.59 2.58 -3.47
C SER A 124 -6.72 1.73 -2.88
N VAL A 125 -7.38 0.90 -3.68
CA VAL A 125 -8.36 -0.10 -3.20
C VAL A 125 -7.70 -1.08 -2.22
N ALA A 126 -6.46 -1.50 -2.50
CA ALA A 126 -5.75 -2.46 -1.66
C ALA A 126 -5.13 -1.83 -0.39
N LEU A 127 -4.88 -0.52 -0.37
CA LEU A 127 -4.13 0.14 0.71
C LEU A 127 -4.99 1.03 1.60
N LEU A 128 -5.91 1.80 1.04
CA LEU A 128 -6.64 2.83 1.78
C LEU A 128 -7.61 2.24 2.81
N PRO A 129 -8.49 1.26 2.49
CA PRO A 129 -9.42 0.71 3.48
C PRO A 129 -8.72 0.00 4.63
N PRO A 130 -7.74 -0.91 4.41
CA PRO A 130 -7.02 -1.54 5.51
C PRO A 130 -6.30 -0.52 6.40
N ALA A 131 -5.76 0.57 5.82
CA ALA A 131 -5.14 1.64 6.59
C ALA A 131 -6.15 2.39 7.49
N VAL A 132 -7.35 2.65 6.99
CA VAL A 132 -8.40 3.32 7.76
C VAL A 132 -8.93 2.40 8.86
N VAL A 133 -9.22 1.13 8.57
CA VAL A 133 -9.67 0.16 9.58
C VAL A 133 -8.62 -0.03 10.66
N LEU A 134 -7.34 -0.14 10.28
CA LEU A 134 -6.23 -0.17 11.23
C LEU A 134 -6.21 1.07 12.12
N GLY A 135 -6.35 2.27 11.56
CA GLY A 135 -6.37 3.50 12.36
C GLY A 135 -7.56 3.56 13.33
N MET A 136 -8.73 3.11 12.91
CA MET A 136 -9.89 3.01 13.81
C MET A 136 -9.66 2.00 14.93
N MET A 137 -9.11 0.81 14.62
CA MET A 137 -8.82 -0.20 15.64
C MET A 137 -7.70 0.21 16.60
N LEU A 138 -6.68 0.94 16.15
CA LEU A 138 -5.66 1.50 17.04
C LEU A 138 -6.26 2.48 18.06
N CYS A 139 -7.34 3.19 17.70
CA CYS A 139 -8.06 4.05 18.63
C CYS A 139 -8.83 3.26 19.70
N ALA A 140 -9.29 2.04 19.38
CA ALA A 140 -10.04 1.19 20.29
C ALA A 140 -9.26 0.79 21.54
N LEU A 141 -7.93 0.95 21.54
CA LEU A 141 -6.98 0.41 22.54
C LEU A 141 -7.07 -1.12 22.72
N GLU A 142 -7.83 -1.81 21.88
CA GLU A 142 -7.88 -3.27 21.80
C GLU A 142 -6.70 -3.78 20.97
N PHE A 143 -5.50 -3.60 21.51
CA PHE A 143 -4.26 -3.97 20.81
C PHE A 143 -4.26 -5.43 20.35
N GLU A 144 -4.92 -6.37 21.04
CA GLU A 144 -4.99 -7.77 20.60
C GLU A 144 -5.80 -7.97 19.32
N GLN A 145 -6.93 -7.28 19.16
CA GLN A 145 -7.80 -7.39 17.97
C GLN A 145 -7.40 -6.41 16.85
N ALA A 146 -6.74 -5.31 17.21
CA ALA A 146 -6.25 -4.29 16.29
C ALA A 146 -4.92 -4.67 15.62
N LEU A 147 -4.00 -5.34 16.33
CA LEU A 147 -2.67 -5.65 15.80
C LEU A 147 -2.66 -6.82 14.82
N THR A 148 -3.62 -7.74 14.89
CA THR A 148 -3.48 -9.00 14.14
C THR A 148 -4.09 -8.92 12.74
N PRO A 149 -5.38 -8.67 12.49
CA PRO A 149 -5.90 -8.83 11.13
C PRO A 149 -5.69 -7.64 10.17
N PRO A 150 -6.07 -6.38 10.48
CA PRO A 150 -6.00 -5.30 9.49
C PRO A 150 -4.56 -4.83 9.24
N LEU A 151 -3.67 -4.93 10.24
CA LEU A 151 -2.24 -4.69 10.06
C LEU A 151 -1.60 -5.75 9.16
N LEU A 152 -1.92 -7.03 9.38
CA LEU A 152 -1.40 -8.10 8.54
C LEU A 152 -1.91 -7.96 7.10
N LEU A 153 -3.20 -7.65 6.90
CA LEU A 153 -3.77 -7.37 5.58
C LEU A 153 -3.06 -6.22 4.87
N LEU A 154 -2.85 -5.10 5.58
CA LEU A 154 -2.12 -3.94 5.04
C LEU A 154 -0.69 -4.33 4.63
N LEU A 155 0.04 -5.05 5.49
CA LEU A 155 1.42 -5.47 5.23
C LEU A 155 1.49 -6.43 4.05
N VAL A 156 0.58 -7.40 3.97
CA VAL A 156 0.49 -8.36 2.86
C VAL A 156 0.24 -7.63 1.56
N ASN A 157 -0.70 -6.69 1.53
CA ASN A 157 -1.01 -5.91 0.34
C ASN A 157 0.20 -5.07 -0.10
N ILE A 158 0.88 -4.38 0.83
CA ILE A 158 2.10 -3.63 0.53
C ILE A 158 3.17 -4.56 -0.05
N SER A 159 3.47 -5.67 0.62
CA SER A 159 4.52 -6.60 0.20
C SER A 159 4.20 -7.26 -1.14
N ALA A 160 2.94 -7.61 -1.40
CA ALA A 160 2.47 -8.14 -2.68
C ALA A 160 2.60 -7.10 -3.81
N ILE A 161 2.18 -5.85 -3.56
CA ILE A 161 2.31 -4.75 -4.52
C ILE A 161 3.79 -4.50 -4.85
N LEU A 162 4.66 -4.44 -3.83
CA LEU A 162 6.10 -4.24 -4.03
C LEU A 162 6.73 -5.42 -4.79
N CYS A 163 6.41 -6.66 -4.41
CA CYS A 163 6.95 -7.87 -5.04
C CYS A 163 6.57 -7.93 -6.53
N SER A 164 5.28 -7.76 -6.84
CA SER A 164 4.79 -7.76 -8.23
C SER A 164 5.37 -6.62 -9.06
N ALA A 165 5.49 -5.42 -8.48
CA ALA A 165 6.08 -4.27 -9.16
C ALA A 165 7.57 -4.48 -9.46
N ILE A 166 8.33 -5.03 -8.51
CA ILE A 166 9.74 -5.41 -8.68
C ILE A 166 9.89 -6.41 -9.83
N ILE A 167 9.06 -7.46 -9.86
CA ILE A 167 9.07 -8.48 -10.93
C ILE A 167 8.87 -7.80 -12.28
N VAL A 168 7.85 -6.94 -12.41
CA VAL A 168 7.56 -6.22 -13.65
C VAL A 168 8.72 -5.34 -14.09
N PHE A 169 9.34 -4.59 -13.17
CA PHE A 169 10.48 -3.74 -13.50
C PHE A 169 11.71 -4.56 -13.92
N TRP A 170 11.93 -5.70 -13.29
CA TRP A 170 13.01 -6.61 -13.64
C TRP A 170 12.79 -7.25 -15.01
N THR A 171 11.58 -7.73 -15.31
CA THR A 171 11.24 -8.34 -16.61
C THR A 171 11.19 -7.32 -17.74
N SER A 172 10.71 -6.10 -17.45
CA SER A 172 10.55 -5.05 -18.46
C SER A 172 11.89 -4.39 -18.85
N ARG A 173 13.01 -4.77 -18.23
CA ARG A 173 14.35 -4.19 -18.48
C ARG A 173 14.30 -2.66 -18.59
N ILE A 174 13.56 -2.00 -17.69
CA ILE A 174 13.41 -0.55 -17.74
C ILE A 174 14.78 0.05 -17.43
N GLN A 175 15.48 0.44 -18.47
CA GLN A 175 16.75 1.16 -18.37
C GLN A 175 16.44 2.61 -18.00
N PRO A 176 17.17 3.22 -17.06
CA PRO A 176 17.00 4.63 -16.74
C PRO A 176 17.21 5.46 -18.00
N ILE A 177 16.22 6.28 -18.36
CA ILE A 177 16.19 7.01 -19.63
C ILE A 177 17.25 8.13 -19.67
N ASN A 178 17.78 8.57 -18.52
CA ASN A 178 18.82 9.59 -18.41
C ASN A 178 20.12 9.04 -17.81
N TRP A 179 21.15 8.90 -18.66
CA TRP A 179 22.50 8.47 -18.29
C TRP A 179 23.27 9.48 -17.42
N SER A 180 22.82 10.73 -17.36
CA SER A 180 23.42 11.79 -16.53
C SER A 180 23.08 11.68 -15.04
N GLU A 181 22.06 10.92 -14.63
CA GLU A 181 21.73 10.67 -13.21
C GLU A 181 22.32 9.35 -12.69
N ILE A 182 22.64 8.39 -13.57
CA ILE A 182 23.28 7.11 -13.20
C ILE A 182 24.68 7.35 -12.59
N GLN A 183 25.39 8.41 -13.00
CA GLN A 183 26.68 8.80 -12.40
C GLN A 183 26.56 9.37 -10.97
N VAL A 184 25.35 9.77 -10.55
CA VAL A 184 25.06 10.27 -9.18
C VAL A 184 24.40 9.19 -8.31
N ALA A 185 23.80 8.18 -8.93
CA ALA A 185 23.07 7.14 -8.23
C ALA A 185 24.04 6.15 -7.56
N ASN A 186 23.94 6.04 -6.22
CA ASN A 186 24.67 5.09 -5.38
C ASN A 186 24.11 3.66 -5.57
N THR A 187 24.07 3.22 -6.82
CA THR A 187 23.36 2.06 -7.34
C THR A 187 24.22 0.82 -7.15
N SER A 188 23.81 -0.08 -6.27
CA SER A 188 24.52 -1.35 -6.05
C SER A 188 23.64 -2.54 -6.40
N LYS A 189 24.15 -3.39 -7.28
CA LYS A 189 23.51 -4.68 -7.60
C LYS A 189 23.31 -5.54 -6.36
N THR A 190 24.22 -5.46 -5.38
CA THR A 190 24.10 -6.20 -4.12
C THR A 190 22.95 -5.67 -3.26
N TYR A 191 22.81 -4.34 -3.13
CA TYR A 191 21.69 -3.75 -2.39
C TYR A 191 20.35 -4.02 -3.06
N SER A 192 20.31 -4.03 -4.40
CA SER A 192 19.11 -4.43 -5.16
C SER A 192 18.70 -5.87 -4.83
N LEU A 193 19.61 -6.84 -4.94
CA LEU A 193 19.32 -8.24 -4.63
C LEU A 193 18.88 -8.45 -3.17
N ILE A 194 19.51 -7.75 -2.22
CA ILE A 194 19.13 -7.79 -0.81
C ILE A 194 17.71 -7.24 -0.61
N ALA A 195 17.39 -6.06 -1.17
CA ALA A 195 16.08 -5.45 -1.03
C ALA A 195 14.97 -6.33 -1.61
N VAL A 196 15.19 -6.92 -2.80
CA VAL A 196 14.25 -7.86 -3.42
C VAL A 196 14.06 -9.11 -2.56
N SER A 197 15.16 -9.69 -2.06
CA SER A 197 15.11 -10.87 -1.19
C SER A 197 14.31 -10.59 0.09
N ILE A 198 14.51 -9.41 0.70
CA ILE A 198 13.77 -9.00 1.90
C ILE A 198 12.26 -8.91 1.60
N VAL A 199 11.86 -8.26 0.50
CA VAL A 199 10.44 -8.14 0.15
C VAL A 199 9.79 -9.51 -0.06
N ILE A 200 10.47 -10.43 -0.74
CA ILE A 200 9.98 -11.80 -0.99
C ILE A 200 9.86 -12.58 0.32
N VAL A 201 10.89 -12.52 1.18
CA VAL A 201 10.88 -13.20 2.48
C VAL A 201 9.77 -12.66 3.37
N ILE A 202 9.59 -11.34 3.44
CA ILE A 202 8.50 -10.72 4.20
C ILE A 202 7.15 -11.22 3.68
N LEU A 203 6.92 -11.20 2.37
CA LEU A 203 5.67 -11.68 1.79
C LEU A 203 5.42 -13.16 2.13
N ALA A 204 6.44 -14.02 2.01
CA ALA A 204 6.32 -15.44 2.33
C ALA A 204 6.00 -15.69 3.81
N VAL A 205 6.66 -14.96 4.71
CA VAL A 205 6.39 -15.04 6.17
C VAL A 205 4.98 -14.57 6.48
N LEU A 206 4.52 -13.48 5.87
CA LEU A 206 3.17 -12.97 6.09
C LEU A 206 2.10 -13.95 5.58
N ILE A 207 2.30 -14.56 4.41
CA ILE A 207 1.41 -15.61 3.89
C ILE A 207 1.35 -16.81 4.84
N PHE A 208 2.50 -17.22 5.38
CA PHE A 208 2.57 -18.32 6.35
C PHE A 208 1.77 -18.00 7.63
N ILE A 209 1.86 -16.76 8.13
CA ILE A 209 1.10 -16.30 9.30
C ILE A 209 -0.41 -16.24 9.02
N ILE A 210 -0.84 -15.93 7.79
CA ILE A 210 -2.28 -15.94 7.45
C ILE A 210 -2.87 -17.36 7.47
N GLN A 211 -2.06 -18.37 7.15
CA GLN A 211 -2.52 -19.76 7.03
C GLN A 211 -2.55 -20.54 8.36
N PHE A 212 -1.95 -20.02 9.43
CA PHE A 212 -1.80 -20.69 10.74
C PHE A 212 -2.36 -19.84 11.87
#